data_AF-A0A0D8Y1E2-F1
#
_entry.id   AF-A0A0D8Y1E2-F1
#
_cell.length_a   1.000
_cell.length_b   1.000
_cell.length_c   1.000
_cell.angle_alpha   90.00
_cell.angle_beta   90.00
_cell.angle_gamma   90.00
#
_symmetry.space_group_name_H-M   'P 1'
#
loop_
_entity.id
_entity.type
_entity.pdbx_description
1 polymer ?
#
loop_
_entity_poly.entity_id
_entity_poly.type
_entity_poly.pdbx_seq_one_letter_code
_entity_poly.pdbx_strand_id
1 'polypeptide(L)'
;MKVKREGAKKAEQIVMEDVGCLDESRVKLQDCSEDDDYIHANYVSTPSSSRRFICTQAPLEKTCRDFWLMCLQERVEFIVMLCNFFEKKLKTRHIHWIDWPDRGVPPPDTAIIQLLEIIRNTQYPIVVHCSAGVGRTGSLVLIQYILESLSLHEPIEDCARILLKIRAQRANTIQTDQQYLFVHQVLLNYFSENQLLDSAWKPHLDRFTSEYRKFVF
;
A
#
# COMPACT_ATOMS: atom_id res chain seq x y z
N MET A 1 -7.93 -21.40 -5.80
CA MET A 1 -7.47 -21.01 -4.46
C MET A 1 -8.70 -21.07 -3.54
N LYS A 2 -8.74 -21.97 -2.56
CA LYS A 2 -9.94 -22.16 -1.70
C LYS A 2 -9.92 -21.09 -0.60
N VAL A 3 -10.75 -20.07 -0.73
CA VAL A 3 -11.06 -19.16 0.38
C VAL A 3 -11.84 -19.98 1.40
N LYS A 4 -11.26 -20.26 2.58
CA LYS A 4 -11.99 -20.87 3.70
C LYS A 4 -13.12 -19.91 4.09
N ARG A 5 -14.35 -20.43 4.25
CA ARG A 5 -15.43 -19.70 4.91
C ARG A 5 -14.97 -19.38 6.34
N GLU A 6 -14.67 -18.11 6.59
CA GLU A 6 -14.23 -17.61 7.89
C GLU A 6 -15.34 -17.74 8.94
N GLY A 7 -14.97 -18.03 10.19
CA GLY A 7 -15.92 -18.15 11.30
C GLY A 7 -16.65 -16.82 11.57
N ALA A 8 -17.86 -16.89 12.15
CA ALA A 8 -18.76 -15.75 12.32
C ALA A 8 -18.12 -14.51 13.00
N LYS A 9 -17.20 -14.71 13.95
CA LYS A 9 -16.44 -13.63 14.60
C LYS A 9 -15.48 -12.88 13.66
N LYS A 10 -14.89 -13.56 12.67
CA LYS A 10 -13.95 -12.95 11.71
C LYS A 10 -14.68 -12.13 10.65
N ALA A 11 -15.80 -12.65 10.13
CA ALA A 11 -16.63 -11.94 9.13
C ALA A 11 -17.07 -10.56 9.62
N GLU A 12 -17.37 -10.46 10.90
CA GLU A 12 -17.73 -9.22 11.56
C GLU A 12 -16.62 -8.16 11.55
N GLN A 13 -15.35 -8.56 11.47
CA GLN A 13 -14.20 -7.65 11.52
C GLN A 13 -13.79 -7.13 10.14
N ILE A 14 -14.49 -7.49 9.07
CA ILE A 14 -14.10 -7.20 7.68
C ILE A 14 -14.86 -5.97 7.17
N VAL A 15 -14.14 -5.03 6.56
CA VAL A 15 -14.73 -3.82 5.95
C VAL A 15 -15.32 -4.14 4.56
N MET A 16 -14.66 -4.98 3.77
CA MET A 16 -15.12 -5.40 2.45
C MET A 16 -15.00 -6.92 2.28
N GLU A 17 -16.12 -7.61 2.10
CA GLU A 17 -16.18 -9.09 2.03
C GLU A 17 -15.43 -9.70 0.84
N ASP A 18 -15.23 -8.93 -0.24
CA ASP A 18 -14.49 -9.35 -1.43
C ASP A 18 -12.96 -9.24 -1.27
N VAL A 19 -12.48 -8.69 -0.14
CA VAL A 19 -11.06 -8.53 0.16
C VAL A 19 -10.65 -9.53 1.25
N GLY A 20 -10.08 -10.66 0.81
CA GLY A 20 -9.60 -11.69 1.72
C GLY A 20 -8.32 -11.31 2.48
N CYS A 21 -8.19 -11.79 3.71
CA CYS A 21 -6.95 -11.77 4.48
C CYS A 21 -6.20 -13.10 4.27
N LEU A 22 -4.96 -13.06 3.77
CA LEU A 22 -4.18 -14.27 3.47
C LEU A 22 -3.55 -14.84 4.75
N ASP A 23 -3.81 -16.11 5.06
CA ASP A 23 -3.32 -16.76 6.29
C ASP A 23 -1.78 -16.83 6.37
N GLU A 24 -1.10 -16.93 5.23
CA GLU A 24 0.36 -17.10 5.16
C GLU A 24 1.13 -15.83 5.55
N SER A 25 0.57 -14.66 5.25
CA SER A 25 1.20 -13.35 5.48
C SER A 25 0.45 -12.51 6.51
N ARG A 26 -0.64 -13.02 7.11
CA ARG A 26 -1.44 -12.23 8.06
C ARG A 26 -0.62 -11.84 9.29
N VAL A 27 -0.89 -10.65 9.78
CA VAL A 27 -0.46 -10.27 11.12
C VAL A 27 -1.30 -11.05 12.12
N LYS A 28 -0.62 -11.64 13.11
CA LYS A 28 -1.28 -12.32 14.23
C LYS A 28 -1.09 -11.46 15.48
N LEU A 29 -2.17 -11.16 16.18
CA LEU A 29 -2.10 -10.46 17.45
C LEU A 29 -1.47 -11.40 18.49
N GLN A 30 -0.57 -10.86 19.30
CA GLN A 30 0.04 -11.57 20.43
C GLN A 30 -0.76 -11.32 21.72
N ASP A 31 -0.50 -12.11 22.76
CA ASP A 31 -1.12 -11.99 24.09
C ASP A 31 -2.67 -12.08 24.12
N CYS A 32 -3.24 -12.81 23.17
CA CYS A 32 -4.67 -13.15 23.07
C CYS A 32 -4.84 -14.67 22.92
N SER A 33 -6.06 -15.19 23.18
CA SER A 33 -6.36 -16.61 22.90
C SER A 33 -6.22 -16.91 21.41
N GLU A 34 -5.87 -18.14 21.02
CA GLU A 34 -5.69 -18.52 19.60
C GLU A 34 -6.90 -18.17 18.71
N ASP A 35 -8.12 -18.18 19.26
CA ASP A 35 -9.35 -17.82 18.56
C ASP A 35 -9.59 -16.30 18.42
N ASP A 36 -8.72 -15.47 18.98
CA ASP A 36 -8.84 -14.00 19.04
C ASP A 36 -7.57 -13.29 18.52
N ASP A 37 -6.70 -14.03 17.80
CA ASP A 37 -5.44 -13.54 17.23
C ASP A 37 -5.59 -12.77 15.91
N TYR A 38 -6.83 -12.57 15.46
CA TYR A 38 -7.12 -12.11 14.10
C TYR A 38 -7.21 -10.59 14.01
N ILE A 39 -6.52 -10.05 13.03
CA ILE A 39 -6.72 -8.70 12.50
C ILE A 39 -6.63 -8.78 10.98
N HIS A 40 -7.45 -8.01 10.26
CA HIS A 40 -7.46 -7.98 8.80
C HIS A 40 -6.28 -7.17 8.24
N ALA A 41 -5.08 -7.68 8.47
CA ALA A 41 -3.83 -7.05 8.08
C ALA A 41 -2.84 -8.11 7.57
N ASN A 42 -2.08 -7.78 6.55
CA ASN A 42 -1.01 -8.63 6.02
C ASN A 42 0.31 -7.87 6.00
N TYR A 43 1.41 -8.56 6.34
CA TYR A 43 2.74 -8.06 6.05
C TYR A 43 2.96 -8.03 4.54
N VAL A 44 3.62 -6.97 4.07
CA VAL A 44 4.05 -6.84 2.68
C VAL A 44 5.52 -6.46 2.64
N SER A 45 6.30 -7.30 1.96
CA SER A 45 7.73 -7.15 1.78
C SER A 45 8.08 -6.14 0.70
N THR A 46 9.24 -5.53 0.85
CA THR A 46 9.98 -4.85 -0.22
C THR A 46 11.37 -5.48 -0.35
N PRO A 47 12.18 -5.14 -1.36
CA PRO A 47 13.52 -5.70 -1.52
C PRO A 47 14.42 -5.60 -0.29
N SER A 48 14.28 -4.52 0.49
CA SER A 48 15.10 -4.31 1.70
C SER A 48 14.60 -5.05 2.93
N SER A 49 13.31 -5.45 2.97
CA SER A 49 12.70 -5.97 4.19
C SER A 49 11.50 -6.85 3.91
N SER A 50 11.51 -8.05 4.49
CA SER A 50 10.43 -9.04 4.38
C SER A 50 9.13 -8.61 5.09
N ARG A 51 9.16 -7.58 5.93
CA ARG A 51 8.00 -7.06 6.69
C ARG A 51 7.97 -5.53 6.67
N ARG A 52 8.32 -4.92 5.54
CA ARG A 52 8.45 -3.46 5.43
C ARG A 52 7.14 -2.73 5.74
N PHE A 53 6.04 -3.26 5.24
CA PHE A 53 4.71 -2.68 5.38
C PHE A 53 3.75 -3.63 6.09
N ILE A 54 2.77 -3.05 6.76
CA ILE A 54 1.55 -3.73 7.19
C ILE A 54 0.39 -3.08 6.45
N CYS A 55 -0.19 -3.82 5.50
CA CYS A 55 -1.37 -3.36 4.75
C CYS A 55 -2.62 -3.85 5.46
N THR A 56 -3.47 -2.92 5.88
CA THR A 56 -4.68 -3.21 6.64
C THR A 56 -5.86 -2.38 6.13
N GLN A 57 -7.07 -2.83 6.44
CA GLN A 57 -8.28 -2.03 6.23
C GLN A 57 -8.36 -0.87 7.25
N ALA A 58 -9.24 0.10 7.02
CA ALA A 58 -9.55 1.08 8.06
C ALA A 58 -10.08 0.37 9.32
N PRO A 59 -9.61 0.75 10.52
CA PRO A 59 -10.13 0.17 11.75
C PRO A 59 -11.61 0.52 11.92
N LEU A 60 -12.40 -0.48 12.31
CA LEU A 60 -13.80 -0.34 12.71
C LEU A 60 -13.85 -0.01 14.20
N GLU A 61 -14.98 0.51 14.70
CA GLU A 61 -15.15 0.81 16.14
C GLU A 61 -14.77 -0.38 17.02
N LYS A 62 -15.14 -1.59 16.62
CA LYS A 62 -14.83 -2.83 17.34
C LYS A 62 -13.44 -3.40 17.10
N THR A 63 -12.73 -2.99 16.05
CA THR A 63 -11.35 -3.44 15.75
C THR A 63 -10.29 -2.37 16.03
N CYS A 64 -10.70 -1.19 16.52
CA CYS A 64 -9.79 -0.11 16.92
C CYS A 64 -8.77 -0.57 17.97
N ARG A 65 -9.20 -1.35 18.96
CA ARG A 65 -8.29 -1.91 19.98
C ARG A 65 -7.23 -2.79 19.34
N ASP A 66 -7.65 -3.68 18.45
CA ASP A 66 -6.79 -4.65 17.78
C ASP A 66 -5.80 -3.95 16.85
N PHE A 67 -6.25 -2.91 16.14
CA PHE A 67 -5.39 -2.06 15.33
C PHE A 67 -4.28 -1.40 16.16
N TRP A 68 -4.61 -0.83 17.32
CA TRP A 68 -3.60 -0.23 18.19
C TRP A 68 -2.70 -1.28 18.85
N LEU A 69 -3.23 -2.45 19.21
CA LEU A 69 -2.44 -3.57 19.71
C LEU A 69 -1.42 -4.03 18.65
N MET A 70 -1.85 -4.14 17.39
CA MET A 70 -0.98 -4.43 16.26
C MET A 70 0.11 -3.37 16.10
N CYS A 71 -0.24 -2.08 16.16
CA CYS A 71 0.76 -1.01 16.06
C CYS A 71 1.79 -1.08 17.20
N LEU A 72 1.35 -1.36 18.43
CA LEU A 72 2.23 -1.46 19.60
C LEU A 72 3.14 -2.69 19.51
N GLN A 73 2.61 -3.87 19.21
CA GLN A 73 3.40 -5.11 19.15
C GLN A 73 4.47 -5.04 18.04
N GLU A 74 4.13 -4.44 16.90
CA GLU A 74 5.03 -4.32 15.74
C GLU A 74 5.95 -3.09 15.84
N ARG A 75 5.82 -2.30 16.92
CA ARG A 75 6.59 -1.06 17.16
C ARG A 75 6.46 -0.07 15.99
N VAL A 76 5.25 0.05 15.44
CA VAL A 76 4.95 0.91 14.30
C VAL A 76 5.23 2.37 14.65
N GLU A 77 6.09 3.00 13.85
CA GLU A 77 6.44 4.40 14.02
C GLU A 77 5.54 5.33 13.17
N PHE A 78 5.09 4.85 12.02
CA PHE A 78 4.31 5.62 11.05
C PHE A 78 3.03 4.87 10.65
N ILE A 79 1.92 5.60 10.66
CA ILE A 79 0.64 5.16 10.09
C ILE A 79 0.32 6.09 8.92
N VAL A 80 0.14 5.53 7.74
CA VAL A 80 -0.22 6.24 6.51
C VAL A 80 -1.67 5.92 6.18
N MET A 81 -2.51 6.96 6.19
CA MET A 81 -3.92 6.89 5.83
C MET A 81 -4.14 7.57 4.49
N LEU A 82 -4.72 6.82 3.54
CA LEU A 82 -4.91 7.26 2.18
C LEU A 82 -6.38 7.55 1.86
N CYS A 83 -7.24 7.77 2.86
CA CYS A 83 -8.67 8.09 2.70
C CYS A 83 -9.16 9.04 3.79
N ASN A 84 -10.23 9.80 3.50
CA ASN A 84 -10.76 10.82 4.42
C ASN A 84 -11.40 10.23 5.70
N PHE A 85 -11.11 10.83 6.87
CA PHE A 85 -11.78 10.54 8.16
C PHE A 85 -11.65 11.70 9.18
N PHE A 86 -12.50 11.70 10.22
CA PHE A 86 -12.50 12.65 11.34
C PHE A 86 -11.69 12.12 12.55
N GLU A 87 -10.62 12.81 12.93
CA GLU A 87 -9.68 12.34 13.96
C GLU A 87 -10.14 12.53 15.43
N LYS A 88 -9.75 11.56 16.29
CA LYS A 88 -9.50 11.76 17.73
C LYS A 88 -8.03 11.45 18.04
N LYS A 89 -7.39 12.30 18.87
CA LYS A 89 -5.94 12.34 19.10
C LYS A 89 -5.44 11.26 20.05
N LEU A 90 -4.46 10.47 19.61
CA LEU A 90 -3.47 9.75 20.42
C LEU A 90 -2.07 9.99 19.82
N LYS A 91 -0.99 9.87 20.62
CA LYS A 91 0.39 10.17 20.17
C LYS A 91 0.96 9.05 19.27
N THR A 92 0.74 9.18 17.98
CA THR A 92 1.40 8.47 16.87
C THR A 92 1.45 9.39 15.67
N ARG A 93 2.46 9.29 14.79
CA ARG A 93 2.52 10.12 13.57
C ARG A 93 1.65 9.49 12.50
N HIS A 94 0.48 10.09 12.33
CA HIS A 94 -0.48 9.73 11.32
C HIS A 94 -0.35 10.69 10.13
N ILE A 95 0.03 10.17 8.96
CA ILE A 95 0.14 10.95 7.73
C ILE A 95 -1.10 10.67 6.90
N HIS A 96 -1.93 11.67 6.72
CA HIS A 96 -3.16 11.57 5.94
C HIS A 96 -3.01 12.28 4.60
N TRP A 97 -3.11 11.53 3.51
CA TRP A 97 -3.21 12.11 2.16
C TRP A 97 -4.67 12.42 1.82
N ILE A 98 -5.04 13.68 1.98
CA ILE A 98 -6.43 14.17 1.87
C ILE A 98 -6.94 14.31 0.42
N ASP A 99 -6.03 14.51 -0.54
CA ASP A 99 -6.38 14.83 -1.94
C ASP A 99 -6.52 13.59 -2.84
N TRP A 100 -6.44 12.37 -2.31
CA TRP A 100 -6.69 11.18 -3.11
C TRP A 100 -8.20 11.00 -3.35
N PRO A 101 -8.68 11.09 -4.60
CA PRO A 101 -10.11 11.08 -4.89
C PRO A 101 -10.78 9.73 -4.59
N ASP A 102 -12.06 9.77 -4.21
CA ASP A 102 -12.90 8.57 -3.96
C ASP A 102 -13.04 7.66 -5.17
N ARG A 103 -13.04 8.23 -6.38
CA ARG A 103 -13.03 7.51 -7.64
C ARG A 103 -11.83 7.97 -8.47
N GLY A 104 -11.07 7.00 -8.99
CA GLY A 104 -9.89 7.25 -9.80
C GLY A 104 -8.60 7.41 -8.99
N VAL A 105 -7.70 8.24 -9.53
CA VAL A 105 -6.35 8.47 -9.03
C VAL A 105 -6.07 9.97 -8.98
N PRO A 106 -5.18 10.44 -8.09
CA PRO A 106 -4.78 11.84 -8.08
C PRO A 106 -3.94 12.17 -9.34
N PRO A 107 -3.66 13.46 -9.60
CA PRO A 107 -2.64 13.85 -10.55
C PRO A 107 -1.33 13.09 -10.28
N PRO A 108 -0.62 12.58 -11.31
CA PRO A 108 0.61 11.81 -11.16
C PRO A 108 1.82 12.73 -10.90
N ASP A 109 1.73 13.55 -9.86
CA ASP A 109 2.79 14.46 -9.43
C ASP A 109 3.70 13.81 -8.37
N THR A 110 4.56 14.63 -7.75
CA THR A 110 5.55 14.18 -6.77
C THR A 110 4.99 13.98 -5.36
N ALA A 111 3.70 14.20 -5.09
CA ALA A 111 3.14 14.13 -3.75
C ALA A 111 3.35 12.76 -3.08
N ILE A 112 3.18 11.66 -3.83
CA ILE A 112 3.44 10.31 -3.32
C ILE A 112 4.92 10.08 -3.02
N ILE A 113 5.81 10.65 -3.83
CA ILE A 113 7.26 10.56 -3.64
C ILE A 113 7.67 11.30 -2.36
N GLN A 114 7.16 12.51 -2.17
CA GLN A 114 7.39 13.30 -0.95
C GLN A 114 6.88 12.57 0.31
N LEU A 115 5.71 11.93 0.22
CA LEU A 115 5.19 11.11 1.32
C LEU A 115 6.12 9.93 1.63
N LEU A 116 6.60 9.22 0.60
CA LEU A 116 7.56 8.13 0.76
C LEU A 116 8.88 8.61 1.38
N GLU A 117 9.35 9.81 1.03
CA GLU A 117 10.55 10.41 1.60
C GLU A 117 10.42 10.69 3.10
N ILE A 118 9.25 11.13 3.56
CA ILE A 118 8.98 11.38 4.99
C ILE A 118 9.12 10.08 5.81
N ILE A 119 8.62 8.96 5.27
CA ILE A 119 8.55 7.68 5.99
C ILE A 119 9.77 6.78 5.76
N ARG A 120 10.66 7.10 4.80
CA ARG A 120 11.74 6.21 4.36
C ARG A 120 12.70 5.78 5.47
N ASN A 121 12.97 6.66 6.44
CA ASN A 121 14.05 6.50 7.42
C ASN A 121 13.70 5.59 8.60
N THR A 122 12.44 5.18 8.74
CA THR A 122 12.07 4.25 9.82
C THR A 122 12.56 2.84 9.53
N GLN A 123 13.12 2.20 10.55
CA GLN A 123 13.48 0.77 10.53
C GLN A 123 12.33 -0.14 10.98
N TYR A 124 11.22 0.45 11.43
CA TYR A 124 10.04 -0.28 11.88
C TYR A 124 9.04 -0.46 10.73
N PRO A 125 8.09 -1.42 10.85
CA PRO A 125 7.01 -1.55 9.88
C PRO A 125 6.17 -0.28 9.78
N ILE A 126 5.80 0.08 8.56
CA ILE A 126 4.88 1.20 8.31
C ILE A 126 3.49 0.62 8.07
N VAL A 127 2.50 1.07 8.85
CA VAL A 127 1.11 0.71 8.62
C VAL A 127 0.57 1.60 7.50
N VAL A 128 0.03 0.99 6.45
CA VAL A 128 -0.61 1.73 5.34
C VAL A 128 -2.03 1.22 5.18
N HIS A 129 -3.00 2.13 5.19
CA HIS A 129 -4.40 1.79 4.95
C HIS A 129 -5.10 2.81 4.06
N CYS A 130 -6.19 2.36 3.45
CA CYS A 130 -7.19 3.20 2.80
C CYS A 130 -8.56 2.76 3.34
N SER A 131 -9.53 2.48 2.47
CA SER A 131 -10.78 1.82 2.86
C SER A 131 -10.56 0.31 3.03
N ALA A 132 -10.34 -0.43 1.93
CA ALA A 132 -10.07 -1.87 1.96
C ALA A 132 -8.59 -2.27 2.16
N GLY A 133 -7.66 -1.31 2.10
CA GLY A 133 -6.23 -1.59 2.27
C GLY A 133 -5.58 -2.33 1.10
N VAL A 134 -6.06 -2.13 -0.14
CA VAL A 134 -5.58 -2.85 -1.34
C VAL A 134 -5.36 -1.98 -2.58
N GLY A 135 -6.24 -1.02 -2.88
CA GLY A 135 -6.15 -0.16 -4.06
C GLY A 135 -5.08 0.92 -3.93
N ARG A 136 -5.41 2.03 -3.26
CA ARG A 136 -4.48 3.16 -3.00
C ARG A 136 -3.24 2.71 -2.24
N THR A 137 -3.46 1.86 -1.23
CA THR A 137 -2.41 1.19 -0.46
C THR A 137 -1.45 0.44 -1.39
N GLY A 138 -1.98 -0.29 -2.36
CA GLY A 138 -1.20 -1.04 -3.34
C GLY A 138 -0.34 -0.15 -4.24
N SER A 139 -0.88 0.97 -4.71
CA SER A 139 -0.13 1.92 -5.53
C SER A 139 1.09 2.47 -4.79
N LEU A 140 0.92 2.87 -3.53
CA LEU A 140 2.03 3.35 -2.68
C LEU A 140 3.10 2.28 -2.48
N VAL A 141 2.67 1.06 -2.14
CA VAL A 141 3.60 -0.06 -1.90
C VAL A 141 4.36 -0.46 -3.16
N LEU A 142 3.70 -0.50 -4.32
CA LEU A 142 4.35 -0.86 -5.58
C LEU A 142 5.37 0.20 -6.01
N ILE A 143 5.05 1.49 -5.87
CA ILE A 143 6.00 2.58 -6.14
C ILE A 143 7.22 2.45 -5.23
N GLN A 144 7.02 2.28 -3.93
CA GLN A 144 8.13 2.10 -2.98
C GLN A 144 8.99 0.88 -3.34
N TYR A 145 8.37 -0.26 -3.67
CA TYR A 145 9.08 -1.48 -4.05
C TYR A 145 10.05 -1.20 -5.22
N ILE A 146 9.57 -0.53 -6.26
CA ILE A 146 10.36 -0.25 -7.47
C ILE A 146 11.48 0.75 -7.16
N LEU A 147 11.19 1.84 -6.45
CA LEU A 147 12.19 2.84 -6.05
C LEU A 147 13.29 2.23 -5.16
N GLU A 148 12.92 1.29 -4.30
CA GLU A 148 13.86 0.57 -3.45
C GLU A 148 14.71 -0.43 -4.23
N SER A 149 14.10 -1.17 -5.17
CA SER A 149 14.84 -2.07 -6.08
C SER A 149 15.93 -1.29 -6.83
N LEU A 150 15.56 -0.11 -7.36
CA LEU A 150 16.47 0.82 -8.03
C LEU A 150 17.58 1.30 -7.10
N SER A 151 17.23 1.75 -5.90
CA SER A 151 18.19 2.28 -4.92
C SER A 151 19.21 1.21 -4.49
N LEU A 152 18.78 -0.05 -4.40
CA LEU A 152 19.63 -1.20 -4.07
C LEU A 152 20.40 -1.76 -5.27
N HIS A 153 20.24 -1.18 -6.46
CA HIS A 153 20.85 -1.65 -7.72
C HIS A 153 20.49 -3.11 -8.04
N GLU A 154 19.31 -3.55 -7.60
CA GLU A 154 18.79 -4.86 -7.96
C GLU A 154 18.30 -4.88 -9.41
N PRO A 155 18.36 -6.02 -10.11
CA PRO A 155 17.73 -6.17 -11.41
C PRO A 155 16.24 -5.87 -11.31
N ILE A 156 15.79 -4.84 -12.04
CA ILE A 156 14.39 -4.44 -12.04
C ILE A 156 13.59 -5.49 -12.81
N GLU A 157 12.75 -6.23 -12.09
CA GLU A 157 11.77 -7.12 -12.70
C GLU A 157 10.64 -6.34 -13.38
N ASP A 158 9.96 -7.00 -14.31
CA ASP A 158 8.73 -6.48 -14.89
C ASP A 158 7.72 -6.08 -13.79
N CYS A 159 7.09 -4.92 -13.96
CA CYS A 159 6.18 -4.33 -12.97
C CYS A 159 5.01 -5.28 -12.66
N ALA A 160 4.49 -6.02 -13.65
CA ALA A 160 3.41 -6.97 -13.42
C ALA A 160 3.88 -8.16 -12.57
N ARG A 161 5.14 -8.62 -12.72
CA ARG A 161 5.73 -9.65 -11.85
C ARG A 161 5.86 -9.16 -10.41
N ILE A 162 6.31 -7.92 -10.21
CA ILE A 162 6.39 -7.32 -8.86
C ILE A 162 5.00 -7.23 -8.25
N LEU A 163 4.00 -6.78 -9.01
CA LEU A 163 2.61 -6.73 -8.56
C LEU A 163 2.09 -8.13 -8.16
N LEU A 164 2.41 -9.18 -8.92
CA LEU A 164 2.02 -10.55 -8.56
C LEU A 164 2.66 -11.00 -7.25
N LYS A 165 3.92 -10.62 -6.98
CA LYS A 165 4.59 -10.90 -5.70
C LYS A 165 3.91 -10.18 -4.53
N ILE A 166 3.47 -8.93 -4.74
CA ILE A 166 2.73 -8.18 -3.72
C ILE A 166 1.34 -8.80 -3.51
N ARG A 167 0.65 -9.20 -4.59
CA ARG A 167 -0.67 -9.86 -4.53
C ARG A 167 -0.64 -11.21 -3.82
N ALA A 168 0.49 -11.90 -3.84
CA ALA A 168 0.71 -13.11 -3.06
C ALA A 168 0.77 -12.84 -1.54
N GLN A 169 0.96 -11.59 -1.12
CA GLN A 169 1.05 -11.18 0.28
C GLN A 169 -0.17 -10.38 0.74
N ARG A 170 -0.80 -9.60 -0.15
CA ARG A 170 -2.08 -8.93 0.08
C ARG A 170 -2.97 -9.09 -1.16
N ALA A 171 -4.02 -9.89 -1.03
CA ALA A 171 -4.92 -10.19 -2.14
C ALA A 171 -5.52 -8.92 -2.75
N ASN A 172 -5.77 -8.93 -4.06
CA ASN A 172 -6.40 -7.84 -4.80
C ASN A 172 -5.66 -6.48 -4.73
N THR A 173 -4.37 -6.47 -4.37
CA THR A 173 -3.54 -5.26 -4.39
C THR A 173 -3.54 -4.62 -5.79
N ILE A 174 -3.78 -3.30 -5.87
CA ILE A 174 -4.13 -2.54 -7.08
C ILE A 174 -5.39 -3.12 -7.74
N GLN A 175 -6.52 -2.44 -7.54
CA GLN A 175 -7.85 -2.94 -7.92
C GLN A 175 -8.32 -2.49 -9.31
N THR A 176 -7.75 -1.40 -9.84
CA THR A 176 -8.19 -0.83 -11.12
C THR A 176 -7.01 -0.58 -12.06
N ASP A 177 -7.27 -0.61 -13.37
CA ASP A 177 -6.27 -0.30 -14.39
C ASP A 177 -5.74 1.13 -14.25
N GLN A 178 -6.59 2.08 -13.83
CA GLN A 178 -6.20 3.46 -13.56
C GLN A 178 -5.13 3.55 -12.46
N GLN A 179 -5.25 2.75 -11.39
CA GLN A 179 -4.25 2.69 -10.31
C GLN A 179 -2.93 2.10 -10.80
N TYR A 180 -2.98 1.10 -11.68
CA TYR A 180 -1.78 0.50 -12.27
C TYR A 180 -1.06 1.48 -13.19
N LEU A 181 -1.81 2.14 -14.08
CA LEU A 181 -1.28 3.18 -14.97
C LEU A 181 -0.73 4.39 -14.18
N PHE A 182 -1.38 4.77 -13.07
CA PHE A 182 -0.92 5.84 -12.18
C PHE A 182 0.48 5.55 -11.62
N VAL A 183 0.73 4.31 -11.17
CA VAL A 183 2.05 3.89 -10.69
C VAL A 183 3.12 4.09 -11.78
N HIS A 184 2.83 3.65 -13.00
CA HIS A 184 3.75 3.83 -14.13
C HIS A 184 4.00 5.31 -14.43
N GLN A 185 2.95 6.13 -14.51
CA GLN A 185 3.08 7.56 -14.81
C GLN A 185 3.89 8.30 -13.75
N VAL A 186 3.66 8.02 -12.46
CA VAL A 186 4.44 8.62 -11.36
C VAL A 186 5.91 8.25 -11.47
N LEU A 187 6.23 6.97 -11.67
CA LEU A 187 7.62 6.51 -11.78
C LEU A 187 8.33 7.13 -12.98
N LEU A 188 7.66 7.18 -14.13
CA LEU A 188 8.19 7.78 -15.35
C LEU A 188 8.43 9.29 -15.19
N ASN A 189 7.51 10.02 -14.55
CA ASN A 189 7.69 11.43 -14.22
C ASN A 189 8.90 11.60 -13.29
N TYR A 190 8.99 10.81 -12.22
CA TYR A 190 10.11 10.83 -11.29
C TYR A 190 11.45 10.57 -11.99
N PHE A 191 11.54 9.57 -12.87
CA PHE A 191 12.77 9.28 -13.62
C PHE A 191 13.14 10.41 -14.57
N SER A 192 12.16 11.01 -15.24
CA SER A 192 12.40 12.15 -16.12
C SER A 192 12.90 13.37 -15.36
N GLU A 193 12.27 13.72 -14.23
CA GLU A 193 12.64 14.87 -13.40
C GLU A 193 14.05 14.72 -12.80
N ASN A 194 14.43 13.49 -12.45
CA ASN A 194 15.74 13.16 -11.89
C ASN A 194 16.79 12.81 -12.95
N GLN A 195 16.51 13.02 -14.24
CA GLN A 195 17.43 12.76 -15.36
C GLN A 195 17.95 11.31 -15.39
N LEU A 196 17.12 10.36 -14.97
CA LEU A 196 17.42 8.92 -14.94
C LEU A 196 17.07 8.23 -16.27
N LEU A 197 16.44 8.94 -17.21
CA LEU A 197 16.10 8.44 -18.54
C LEU A 197 17.03 9.05 -19.58
N ASP A 198 17.54 8.21 -20.49
CA ASP A 198 18.21 8.70 -21.69
C ASP A 198 17.23 9.55 -22.52
N SER A 199 17.75 10.64 -23.09
CA SER A 199 17.08 11.46 -24.10
C SER A 199 16.35 10.66 -25.20
N ALA A 200 16.86 9.47 -25.57
CA ALA A 200 16.22 8.58 -26.53
C ALA A 200 14.82 8.10 -26.10
N TRP A 201 14.53 8.06 -24.79
CA TRP A 201 13.23 7.64 -24.25
C TRP A 201 12.18 8.76 -24.23
N LYS A 202 12.58 10.02 -24.41
CA LYS A 202 11.68 11.17 -24.32
C LYS A 202 10.44 11.06 -25.22
N PRO A 203 10.54 10.66 -26.51
CA PRO A 203 9.35 10.51 -27.35
C PRO A 203 8.37 9.43 -26.85
N HIS A 204 8.90 8.35 -26.26
CA HIS A 204 8.09 7.27 -25.70
C HIS A 204 7.36 7.72 -24.42
N LEU A 205 8.05 8.47 -23.56
CA LEU A 205 7.48 9.08 -22.37
C LEU A 205 6.37 10.08 -22.71
N ASP A 206 6.62 10.97 -23.67
CA ASP A 206 5.64 11.98 -24.09
C ASP A 206 4.39 11.31 -24.66
N ARG A 207 4.57 10.24 -25.46
CA ARG A 207 3.47 9.43 -25.98
C ARG A 207 2.67 8.77 -24.86
N PHE A 208 3.34 8.06 -23.94
CA PHE A 208 2.68 7.40 -22.82
C PHE A 208 1.90 8.40 -21.98
N THR A 209 2.50 9.55 -21.67
CA THR A 209 1.87 10.62 -20.88
C THR A 209 0.62 11.19 -21.58
N SER A 210 0.67 11.34 -22.90
CA SER A 210 -0.48 11.79 -23.70
C SER A 210 -1.62 10.77 -23.67
N GLU A 211 -1.31 9.49 -23.88
CA GLU A 211 -2.29 8.40 -23.80
C GLU A 211 -2.87 8.28 -22.38
N TYR A 212 -2.03 8.33 -21.35
CA TYR A 212 -2.44 8.32 -19.94
C TYR A 212 -3.47 9.41 -19.63
N ARG A 213 -3.17 10.66 -20.03
CA ARG A 213 -4.08 11.80 -19.81
C ARG A 213 -5.42 11.66 -20.50
N LYS A 214 -5.48 10.91 -21.62
CA LYS A 214 -6.71 10.69 -22.38
C LYS A 214 -7.59 9.58 -21.80
N PHE A 215 -6.99 8.57 -21.16
CA PHE A 215 -7.69 7.37 -20.73
C PHE A 215 -7.92 7.29 -19.22
N VAL A 216 -7.15 8.04 -18.42
CA VAL A 216 -7.26 8.05 -16.95
C VAL A 216 -8.05 9.26 -16.43
N PHE A 217 -8.03 10.38 -17.16
CA PHE A 217 -8.81 11.59 -16.90
C PHE A 217 -9.73 11.90 -18.09
#